data_AF-A0A341CMY0-F1
#
_entry.id   AF-A0A341CMY0-F1
#
_cell.length_a   1.000
_cell.length_b   1.000
_cell.length_c   1.000
_cell.angle_alpha   90.00
_cell.angle_beta   90.00
_cell.angle_gamma   90.00
#
_symmetry.space_group_name_H-M   'P 1'
#
loop_
_entity.id
_entity.type
_entity.pdbx_description
1 polymer ?
#
loop_
_entity_poly.entity_id
_entity_poly.type
_entity_poly.pdbx_seq_one_letter_code
_entity_poly.pdbx_strand_id
1 'polypeptide(L)'
;MEPGRGSPSVLPLWPRPRRQPALWPTLAALALLSSIAEGEASLGPAPSSPVPREGPVPAPAPPCRLRSQLVPVRALGLGHHSDELVRFRFCSGSCRRARSPHDLSLASLLGAGALRPPPGSRPVSQPCCRPTRYEAVSFMDVNSTWRTVDRLSATACGCLG
;
A
#
# COMPACT_ATOMS: atom_id res chain seq x y z
N MET A 1 35.95 -29.41 41.74
CA MET A 1 35.24 -28.19 42.20
C MET A 1 36.23 -27.05 42.14
N GLU A 2 36.01 -26.06 41.27
CA GLU A 2 36.51 -24.69 41.38
C GLU A 2 35.63 -23.83 40.45
N PRO A 3 34.94 -22.78 40.94
CA PRO A 3 34.06 -21.95 40.12
C PRO A 3 34.82 -20.75 39.53
N GLY A 4 35.02 -20.77 38.21
CA GLY A 4 35.55 -19.64 37.44
C GLY A 4 34.52 -18.50 37.35
N ARG A 5 34.89 -17.34 37.91
CA ARG A 5 34.09 -16.11 38.02
C ARG A 5 33.65 -15.57 36.65
N GLY A 6 32.37 -15.23 36.56
CA GLY A 6 31.77 -14.57 35.41
C GLY A 6 32.27 -13.12 35.22
N SER A 7 32.46 -12.74 33.96
CA SER A 7 32.69 -11.36 33.53
C SER A 7 31.47 -10.47 33.82
N PRO A 8 31.65 -9.26 34.35
CA PRO A 8 30.57 -8.28 34.41
C PRO A 8 30.40 -7.57 33.06
N SER A 9 29.22 -7.76 32.44
CA SER A 9 28.77 -7.01 31.27
C SER A 9 28.61 -5.53 31.61
N VAL A 10 29.40 -4.66 30.97
CA VAL A 10 29.25 -3.20 31.03
C VAL A 10 28.05 -2.80 30.17
N LEU A 11 26.98 -2.34 30.81
CA LEU A 11 25.82 -1.74 30.11
C LEU A 11 26.18 -0.31 29.66
N PRO A 12 25.91 0.09 28.41
CA PRO A 12 26.14 1.45 27.97
C PRO A 12 25.11 2.41 28.58
N LEU A 13 25.60 3.49 29.18
CA LEU A 13 24.82 4.54 29.82
C LEU A 13 24.22 5.45 28.72
N TRP A 14 22.92 5.34 28.45
CA TRP A 14 22.23 6.23 27.51
C TRP A 14 22.00 7.61 28.16
N PRO A 15 22.29 8.74 27.48
CA PRO A 15 21.99 10.07 28.00
C PRO A 15 20.48 10.30 28.10
N ARG A 16 20.01 10.80 29.25
CA ARG A 16 18.61 11.19 29.45
C ARG A 16 18.27 12.44 28.63
N PRO A 17 17.08 12.52 28.01
CA PRO A 17 16.62 13.73 27.33
C PRO A 17 16.27 14.82 28.35
N ARG A 18 16.83 16.02 28.16
CA ARG A 18 16.56 17.22 28.96
C ARG A 18 15.09 17.65 28.76
N ARG A 19 14.32 17.67 29.86
CA ARG A 19 13.02 18.36 29.92
C ARG A 19 13.26 19.87 29.91
N GLN A 20 12.78 20.56 28.88
CA GLN A 20 12.65 22.02 28.87
C GLN A 20 11.34 22.42 29.58
N PRO A 21 11.35 23.39 30.51
CA PRO A 21 10.11 23.96 31.04
C PRO A 21 9.52 24.94 30.02
N ALA A 22 8.23 24.78 29.70
CA ALA A 22 7.47 25.71 28.89
C ALA A 22 7.18 26.97 29.72
N LEU A 23 7.78 28.09 29.31
CA LEU A 23 7.51 29.44 29.80
C LEU A 23 6.74 30.19 28.70
N TRP A 24 5.41 30.21 28.79
CA TRP A 24 4.60 31.15 28.03
C TRP A 24 4.01 32.18 28.99
N PRO A 25 4.51 33.43 29.01
CA PRO A 25 3.88 34.49 29.77
C PRO A 25 2.83 35.21 28.91
N THR A 26 1.59 35.23 29.40
CA THR A 26 0.71 36.40 29.46
C THR A 26 0.98 37.55 28.47
N LEU A 27 0.41 37.48 27.26
CA LEU A 27 0.24 38.62 26.36
C LEU A 27 -1.15 38.58 25.69
N ALA A 28 -2.20 38.46 26.51
CA ALA A 28 -3.60 38.49 26.05
C ALA A 28 -4.38 39.71 26.58
N ALA A 29 -3.71 40.71 27.14
CA ALA A 29 -4.34 41.94 27.59
C ALA A 29 -3.66 43.14 26.92
N LEU A 30 -4.45 44.09 26.42
CA LEU A 30 -4.09 45.37 25.75
C LEU A 30 -4.16 45.39 24.21
N ALA A 31 -5.31 45.00 23.66
CA ALA A 31 -5.73 45.49 22.34
C ALA A 31 -7.19 45.98 22.39
N LEU A 32 -7.50 46.86 23.36
CA LEU A 32 -8.69 47.71 23.32
C LEU A 32 -8.28 49.10 22.83
N LEU A 33 -9.08 49.63 21.89
CA LEU A 33 -9.18 51.01 21.38
C LEU A 33 -8.38 51.34 20.12
N SER A 34 -8.99 51.11 18.95
CA SER A 34 -9.13 52.16 17.93
C SER A 34 -10.06 51.75 16.78
N SER A 35 -10.94 52.69 16.43
CA SER A 35 -11.58 52.88 15.12
C SER A 35 -12.86 52.13 14.80
N ILE A 36 -13.95 52.79 15.19
CA ILE A 36 -15.21 52.84 14.44
C ILE A 36 -14.91 53.53 13.11
N ALA A 37 -15.12 52.82 12.00
CA ALA A 37 -15.37 53.42 10.70
C ALA A 37 -16.48 52.60 10.06
N GLU A 38 -17.60 53.28 9.86
CA GLU A 38 -18.77 52.78 9.14
C GLU A 38 -18.33 52.44 7.71
N GLY A 39 -18.55 51.18 7.35
CA GLY A 39 -18.37 50.67 6.00
C GLY A 39 -19.53 49.74 5.72
N GLU A 40 -20.63 50.33 5.28
CA GLU A 40 -21.78 49.61 4.75
C GLU A 40 -21.34 48.84 3.49
N ALA A 41 -21.18 47.53 3.61
CA ALA A 41 -21.03 46.64 2.47
C ALA A 41 -21.94 45.44 2.72
N SER A 42 -23.10 45.51 2.08
CA SER A 42 -24.06 44.45 1.80
C SER A 42 -23.54 43.03 2.08
N LEU A 43 -24.07 42.41 3.14
CA LEU A 43 -23.87 41.00 3.48
C LEU A 43 -24.52 40.14 2.37
N GLY A 44 -23.79 39.90 1.29
CA GLY A 44 -24.05 38.74 0.44
C GLY A 44 -23.77 37.48 1.26
N PRO A 45 -24.62 36.44 1.21
CA PRO A 45 -24.37 35.19 1.93
C PRO A 45 -23.02 34.60 1.47
N ALA A 46 -22.15 34.31 2.43
CA ALA A 46 -20.86 33.70 2.20
C ALA A 46 -21.01 32.39 1.40
N PRO A 47 -20.16 32.12 0.38
CA PRO A 47 -20.18 30.83 -0.28
C PRO A 47 -19.83 29.76 0.74
N SER A 48 -20.79 28.86 0.98
CA SER A 48 -20.63 27.74 1.89
C SER A 48 -19.41 26.95 1.45
N SER A 49 -18.37 26.92 2.28
CA SER A 49 -17.21 26.06 2.06
C SER A 49 -17.70 24.63 1.87
N PRO A 50 -17.33 23.93 0.78
CA PRO A 50 -17.76 22.56 0.59
C PRO A 50 -17.20 21.72 1.73
N VAL A 51 -18.11 21.21 2.56
CA VAL A 51 -17.81 20.16 3.53
C VAL A 51 -17.07 19.05 2.78
N PRO A 52 -15.86 18.62 3.21
CA PRO A 52 -15.22 17.44 2.65
C PRO A 52 -16.23 16.31 2.81
N ARG A 53 -16.77 15.83 1.70
CA ARG A 53 -17.60 14.63 1.71
C ARG A 53 -16.71 13.51 2.20
N GLU A 54 -16.87 13.17 3.48
CA GLU A 54 -16.23 12.04 4.12
C GLU A 54 -16.84 10.78 3.51
N GLY A 55 -16.35 10.48 2.30
CA GLY A 55 -16.72 9.26 1.59
C GLY A 55 -16.27 8.05 2.40
N PRO A 56 -16.94 6.90 2.25
CA PRO A 56 -16.52 5.68 2.93
C PRO A 56 -15.04 5.41 2.70
N VAL A 57 -14.28 5.27 3.79
CA VAL A 57 -12.85 4.89 3.72
C VAL A 57 -12.78 3.55 2.99
N PRO A 58 -11.97 3.43 1.91
CA PRO A 58 -11.86 2.20 1.16
C PRO A 58 -11.46 1.05 2.10
N ALA A 59 -12.23 -0.04 2.05
CA ALA A 59 -11.90 -1.23 2.83
C ALA A 59 -10.46 -1.70 2.49
N PRO A 60 -9.70 -2.17 3.49
CA PRO A 60 -8.33 -2.62 3.28
C PRO A 60 -8.29 -3.73 2.23
N ALA A 61 -7.35 -3.61 1.29
CA ALA A 61 -7.18 -4.61 0.24
C ALA A 61 -6.97 -6.01 0.83
N PRO A 62 -7.60 -7.06 0.26
CA PRO A 62 -7.45 -8.43 0.75
C PRO A 62 -5.99 -8.89 0.69
N PRO A 63 -5.55 -9.79 1.58
CA PRO A 63 -4.18 -10.30 1.57
C PRO A 63 -3.87 -11.07 0.27
N CYS A 64 -2.59 -11.14 -0.09
CA CYS A 64 -2.12 -11.93 -1.23
C CYS A 64 -2.58 -13.38 -1.13
N ARG A 65 -3.36 -13.83 -2.12
CA ARG A 65 -3.90 -15.19 -2.17
C ARG A 65 -4.19 -15.65 -3.59
N LEU A 66 -4.33 -16.97 -3.72
CA LEU A 66 -4.73 -17.61 -4.97
C LEU A 66 -6.21 -17.33 -5.26
N ARG A 67 -6.50 -17.03 -6.52
CA ARG A 67 -7.84 -16.83 -7.10
C ARG A 67 -8.07 -17.88 -8.17
N SER A 68 -9.34 -18.13 -8.46
CA SER A 68 -9.77 -19.11 -9.46
C SER A 68 -10.98 -18.55 -10.20
N GLN A 69 -10.98 -18.67 -11.52
CA GLN A 69 -12.09 -18.26 -12.39
C GLN A 69 -12.19 -19.19 -13.59
N LEU A 70 -13.42 -19.49 -14.03
CA LEU A 70 -13.65 -20.16 -15.30
C LEU A 70 -13.55 -19.13 -16.43
N VAL A 71 -12.73 -19.40 -17.42
CA VAL A 71 -12.52 -18.52 -18.58
C VAL A 71 -12.52 -19.35 -19.87
N PRO A 72 -13.04 -18.82 -20.98
CA PRO A 72 -12.96 -19.50 -22.26
C PRO A 72 -11.52 -19.46 -22.80
N VAL A 73 -11.08 -20.55 -23.42
CA VAL A 73 -9.70 -20.68 -23.94
C VAL A 73 -9.35 -19.57 -24.94
N ARG A 74 -10.28 -19.19 -25.83
CA ARG A 74 -10.09 -18.09 -26.79
C ARG A 74 -9.74 -16.74 -26.13
N ALA A 75 -10.15 -16.51 -24.89
CA ALA A 75 -9.87 -15.25 -24.17
C ALA A 75 -8.46 -15.20 -23.54
N LEU A 76 -7.71 -16.30 -23.56
CA LEU A 76 -6.35 -16.36 -23.03
C LEU A 76 -5.31 -15.68 -23.94
N GLY A 77 -5.67 -15.33 -25.18
CA GLY A 77 -4.78 -14.61 -26.11
C GLY A 77 -3.60 -15.45 -26.63
N LEU A 78 -3.72 -16.79 -26.59
CA LEU A 78 -2.67 -17.73 -27.00
C LEU A 78 -2.82 -18.24 -28.44
N GLY A 79 -3.74 -17.69 -29.23
CA GLY A 79 -4.01 -18.13 -30.62
C GLY A 79 -4.82 -19.43 -30.73
N HIS A 80 -5.28 -19.99 -29.61
CA HIS A 80 -6.17 -21.15 -29.62
C HIS A 80 -7.63 -20.71 -29.78
N HIS A 81 -8.27 -21.20 -30.84
CA HIS A 81 -9.71 -21.06 -31.05
C HIS A 81 -10.39 -22.27 -30.39
N SER A 82 -10.97 -22.06 -29.20
CA SER A 82 -11.79 -23.04 -28.49
C SER A 82 -12.73 -22.32 -27.52
N ASP A 83 -13.96 -22.83 -27.41
CA ASP A 83 -15.00 -22.32 -26.53
C ASP A 83 -15.04 -23.03 -25.17
N GLU A 84 -14.17 -24.02 -24.96
CA GLU A 84 -14.04 -24.73 -23.70
C GLU A 84 -13.71 -23.78 -22.55
N LEU A 85 -14.38 -23.98 -21.40
CA LEU A 85 -14.12 -23.21 -20.18
C LEU A 85 -13.09 -23.93 -19.32
N VAL A 86 -11.94 -23.30 -19.12
CA VAL A 86 -10.87 -23.82 -18.27
C VAL A 86 -10.81 -23.06 -16.95
N ARG A 87 -10.43 -23.76 -15.87
CA ARG A 87 -10.23 -23.13 -14.56
C ARG A 87 -8.87 -22.45 -14.47
N PHE A 88 -8.85 -21.15 -14.73
CA PHE A 88 -7.64 -20.33 -14.64
C PHE A 88 -7.45 -19.79 -13.22
N ARG A 89 -6.27 -20.04 -12.65
CA ARG A 89 -5.90 -19.53 -11.33
C ARG A 89 -4.81 -18.47 -11.43
N PHE A 90 -4.93 -17.43 -10.62
CA PHE A 90 -4.01 -16.28 -10.61
C PHE A 90 -3.82 -15.72 -9.20
N CYS A 91 -2.80 -14.89 -9.01
CA CYS A 91 -2.46 -14.30 -7.72
C CYS A 91 -2.90 -12.84 -7.65
N SER A 92 -3.60 -12.48 -6.56
CA SER A 92 -3.96 -11.09 -6.29
C SER A 92 -4.08 -10.81 -4.80
N GLY A 93 -3.86 -9.55 -4.43
CA GLY A 93 -3.97 -9.07 -3.07
C GLY A 93 -2.76 -8.24 -2.62
N SER A 94 -2.80 -7.78 -1.37
CA SER A 94 -1.78 -6.94 -0.76
C SER A 94 -0.72 -7.75 0.00
N CYS A 95 0.52 -7.24 -0.05
CA CYS A 95 1.68 -7.75 0.67
C CYS A 95 2.18 -6.77 1.74
N ARG A 96 1.32 -5.87 2.26
CA ARG A 96 1.70 -4.87 3.29
C ARG A 96 2.37 -5.47 4.54
N ARG A 97 2.02 -6.72 4.87
CA ARG A 97 2.56 -7.48 6.02
C ARG A 97 4.00 -7.97 5.81
N ALA A 98 4.46 -8.03 4.57
CA ALA A 98 5.80 -8.50 4.20
C ALA A 98 6.74 -7.34 3.82
N ARG A 99 6.37 -6.09 4.15
CA ARG A 99 7.19 -4.91 3.86
C ARG A 99 8.49 -4.92 4.66
N SER A 100 9.59 -4.67 3.98
CA SER A 100 10.90 -4.42 4.56
C SER A 100 10.99 -2.99 5.15
N PRO A 101 12.04 -2.68 5.93
CA PRO A 101 12.32 -1.29 6.33
C PRO A 101 12.43 -0.34 5.13
N HIS A 102 13.04 -0.78 4.03
CA HIS A 102 13.14 0.01 2.79
C HIS A 102 11.75 0.37 2.24
N ASP A 103 10.83 -0.61 2.18
CA ASP A 103 9.46 -0.40 1.69
C ASP A 103 8.69 0.62 2.54
N LEU A 104 8.89 0.57 3.87
CA LEU A 104 8.27 1.51 4.80
C LEU A 104 8.81 2.93 4.57
N SER A 105 10.12 3.09 4.44
CA SER A 105 10.74 4.38 4.14
C SER A 105 10.29 4.92 2.78
N LEU A 106 10.28 4.09 1.74
CA LEU A 106 9.83 4.46 0.40
C LEU A 106 8.36 4.88 0.40
N ALA A 107 7.48 4.15 1.11
CA ALA A 107 6.08 4.52 1.25
C ALA A 107 5.92 5.90 1.91
N SER A 108 6.66 6.18 2.98
CA SER A 108 6.64 7.47 3.68
C SER A 108 7.14 8.61 2.78
N LEU A 109 8.27 8.40 2.09
CA LEU A 109 8.86 9.40 1.20
C LEU A 109 7.96 9.73 0.00
N LEU A 110 7.32 8.72 -0.59
CA LEU A 110 6.34 8.90 -1.67
C LEU A 110 5.05 9.56 -1.16
N GLY A 111 4.61 9.26 0.06
CA GLY A 111 3.44 9.88 0.69
C GLY A 111 3.67 11.36 1.01
N ALA A 112 4.89 11.71 1.43
CA ALA A 112 5.30 13.08 1.74
C ALA A 112 5.71 13.90 0.49
N GLY A 113 5.79 13.28 -0.69
CA GLY A 113 6.27 13.95 -1.91
C GLY A 113 7.76 14.32 -1.88
N ALA A 114 8.54 13.69 -0.98
CA ALA A 114 9.96 13.98 -0.80
C ALA A 114 10.85 13.40 -1.93
N LEU A 115 10.30 12.49 -2.73
CA LEU A 115 10.96 11.92 -3.90
C LEU A 115 10.30 12.44 -5.16
N ARG A 116 11.12 12.89 -6.12
CA ARG A 116 10.68 13.13 -7.50
C ARG A 116 10.58 11.80 -8.23
N PRO A 117 9.39 11.31 -8.60
CA PRO A 117 9.25 10.03 -9.28
C PRO A 117 9.92 10.07 -10.66
N PRO A 118 10.56 8.98 -11.10
CA PRO A 118 11.05 8.90 -12.47
C PRO A 118 9.89 8.95 -13.47
N PRO A 119 10.12 9.44 -14.70
CA PRO A 119 9.08 9.41 -15.73
C PRO A 119 8.66 7.96 -16.04
N GLY A 120 7.36 7.76 -16.27
CA GLY A 120 6.79 6.51 -16.76
C GLY A 120 6.24 5.56 -15.69
N SER A 121 6.98 5.30 -14.59
CA SER A 121 6.51 4.34 -13.57
C SER A 121 6.66 4.87 -12.15
N ARG A 122 5.65 4.59 -11.31
CA ARG A 122 5.69 4.89 -9.88
C ARG A 122 6.36 3.73 -9.15
N PRO A 123 7.38 3.97 -8.31
CA PRO A 123 7.97 2.93 -7.48
C PRO A 123 6.92 2.26 -6.59
N VAL A 124 6.96 0.92 -6.51
CA VAL A 124 6.07 0.14 -5.66
C VAL A 124 6.71 0.02 -4.28
N SER A 125 6.00 0.41 -3.22
CA SER A 125 6.48 0.41 -1.83
C SER A 125 6.00 -0.80 -1.01
N GLN A 126 5.76 -1.92 -1.70
CA GLN A 126 5.48 -3.22 -1.09
C GLN A 126 5.86 -4.32 -2.07
N PRO A 127 6.18 -5.54 -1.59
CA PRO A 127 6.35 -6.70 -2.46
C PRO A 127 5.11 -6.95 -3.35
N CYS A 128 5.32 -7.51 -4.54
CA CYS A 128 4.24 -7.87 -5.44
C CYS A 128 3.67 -9.26 -5.10
N CYS A 129 2.35 -9.42 -5.19
CA CYS A 129 1.71 -10.72 -5.08
C CYS A 129 1.88 -11.49 -6.40
N ARG A 130 2.74 -12.50 -6.42
CA ARG A 130 3.13 -13.23 -7.65
C ARG A 130 2.98 -14.74 -7.48
N PRO A 131 2.74 -15.49 -8.58
CA PRO A 131 2.75 -16.94 -8.53
C PRO A 131 4.14 -17.49 -8.20
N THR A 132 4.18 -18.55 -7.38
CA THR A 132 5.41 -19.28 -7.05
C THR A 132 5.46 -20.68 -7.66
N ARG A 133 4.31 -21.19 -8.09
CA ARG A 133 4.16 -22.48 -8.80
C ARG A 133 3.03 -22.39 -9.83
N TYR A 134 3.12 -23.25 -10.84
CA TYR A 134 2.18 -23.33 -11.94
C TYR A 134 1.79 -24.78 -12.25
N GLU A 135 0.65 -24.94 -12.91
CA GLU A 135 0.16 -26.19 -13.51
C GLU A 135 -0.11 -25.98 -15.00
N ALA A 136 -0.10 -27.09 -15.75
CA ALA A 136 -0.52 -27.11 -17.14
C ALA A 136 -2.06 -27.08 -17.24
N VAL A 137 -2.56 -26.56 -18.37
CA VAL A 137 -3.98 -26.58 -18.70
C VAL A 137 -4.14 -27.29 -20.04
N SER A 138 -5.03 -28.28 -20.08
CA SER A 138 -5.36 -29.01 -21.30
C SER A 138 -6.81 -28.75 -21.70
N PHE A 139 -7.04 -28.66 -23.00
CA PHE A 139 -8.35 -28.41 -23.61
C PHE A 139 -8.37 -28.97 -25.03
N MET A 140 -9.55 -29.06 -25.62
CA MET A 140 -9.75 -29.51 -27.00
C MET A 140 -9.93 -28.30 -27.92
N ASP A 141 -9.27 -28.31 -29.08
CA ASP A 141 -9.45 -27.28 -30.11
C ASP A 141 -10.65 -27.55 -31.04
N VAL A 142 -10.95 -26.61 -31.94
CA VAL A 142 -12.03 -26.74 -32.94
C VAL A 142 -11.91 -27.97 -33.85
N ASN A 143 -10.70 -28.52 -34.01
CA ASN A 143 -10.44 -29.71 -34.82
C ASN A 143 -10.50 -31.00 -33.98
N SER A 144 -11.08 -30.94 -32.77
CA SER A 144 -11.13 -32.05 -31.83
C SER A 144 -9.75 -32.61 -31.44
N THR A 145 -8.71 -31.77 -31.50
CA THR A 145 -7.34 -32.15 -31.10
C THR A 145 -7.05 -31.65 -29.69
N TRP A 146 -6.52 -32.54 -28.83
CA TRP A 146 -6.06 -32.16 -27.50
C TRP A 146 -4.84 -31.24 -27.58
N ARG A 147 -4.90 -30.13 -26.85
CA ARG A 147 -3.79 -29.19 -26.67
C ARG A 147 -3.51 -29.03 -25.19
N THR A 148 -2.25 -28.84 -24.86
CA THR A 148 -1.78 -28.59 -23.49
C THR A 148 -0.85 -27.40 -23.50
N VAL A 149 -1.08 -26.44 -22.61
CA VAL A 149 -0.20 -25.29 -22.39
C VAL A 149 0.41 -25.43 -21.00
N ASP A 150 1.72 -25.59 -20.97
CA ASP A 150 2.47 -25.70 -19.72
C ASP A 150 2.54 -24.37 -18.97
N ARG A 151 2.56 -24.49 -17.63
CA ARG A 151 2.73 -23.37 -16.70
C ARG A 151 1.73 -22.21 -16.90
N LEU A 152 0.51 -22.51 -17.32
CA LEU A 152 -0.50 -21.48 -17.59
C LEU A 152 -1.23 -21.00 -16.32
N SER A 153 -1.61 -21.92 -15.44
CA SER A 153 -2.45 -21.63 -14.26
C SER A 153 -1.61 -21.65 -12.97
N ALA A 154 -1.78 -20.68 -12.09
CA ALA A 154 -1.03 -20.63 -10.82
C ALA A 154 -1.55 -21.66 -9.81
N THR A 155 -0.66 -22.28 -9.02
CA THR A 155 -1.06 -23.20 -7.93
C THR A 155 -0.68 -22.73 -6.54
N ALA A 156 0.21 -21.73 -6.45
CA ALA A 156 0.59 -21.08 -5.20
C ALA A 156 0.96 -19.62 -5.44
N CYS A 157 0.76 -18.77 -4.42
CA CYS A 157 1.10 -17.35 -4.45
C CYS A 157 2.05 -16.99 -3.30
N GLY A 158 2.88 -15.97 -3.52
CA GLY A 158 3.77 -15.41 -2.52
C GLY A 158 3.96 -13.90 -2.68
N CYS A 159 4.42 -13.26 -1.62
CA CYS A 159 4.86 -11.87 -1.64
C CYS A 159 6.34 -11.82 -2.01
N LEU A 160 6.65 -11.35 -3.23
CA LEU A 160 8.00 -11.31 -3.78
C LEU A 160 8.39 -9.84 -4.01
N GLY A 161 9.50 -9.42 -3.41
CA GLY A 161 10.06 -8.07 -3.48
C GLY A 161 11.46 -8.09 -4.08
#